data_AF-A0AA36MNE6-F1
#
_entry.id   AF-A0AA36MNE6-F1
#
_cell.length_a   1.000
_cell.length_b   1.000
_cell.length_c   1.000
_cell.angle_alpha   90.00
_cell.angle_beta   90.00
_cell.angle_gamma   90.00
#
_symmetry.space_group_name_H-M   'P 1'
#
loop_
_entity.id
_entity.type
_entity.pdbx_description
1 polymer ?
#
loop_
_entity_poly.entity_id
_entity_poly.type
_entity_poly.pdbx_seq_one_letter_code
_entity_poly.pdbx_strand_id
1 'polypeptide(L)'
;MKPGPRVPPKGSRQLKPPGEARSAPRVSQVQRQADEVKSLEKQAGDLVRSNDLRGAVHMYEECKAAIEEALEGLPKDDVCYSSLVERRSGVEEKIAKCKQFLPFEYFLKAPK
;
A
#
# COMPACT_ATOMS: atom_id res chain seq x y z
N MET A 1 61.52 17.85 16.67
CA MET A 1 61.13 16.60 15.97
C MET A 1 59.63 16.63 15.77
N LYS A 2 59.14 16.61 14.52
CA LYS A 2 57.70 16.69 14.20
C LYS A 2 57.12 15.27 14.19
N PRO A 3 56.02 14.97 14.90
CA PRO A 3 55.42 13.63 14.85
C PRO A 3 54.79 13.40 13.47
N GLY A 4 55.16 12.28 12.84
CA GLY A 4 54.67 11.89 11.51
C GLY A 4 53.16 11.56 11.50
N PRO A 5 52.56 11.44 10.30
CA PRO A 5 51.12 11.21 10.16
C PRO A 5 50.73 9.86 10.74
N ARG A 6 49.84 9.89 11.75
CA ARG A 6 49.26 8.71 12.40
C ARG A 6 48.29 8.06 11.41
N VAL A 7 48.73 7.00 10.74
CA VAL A 7 47.83 6.17 9.92
C VAL A 7 46.96 5.35 10.87
N PRO A 8 45.62 5.50 10.84
CA PRO A 8 44.75 4.72 11.71
C PRO A 8 44.76 3.24 11.27
N PRO A 9 44.68 2.30 12.23
CA PRO A 9 44.72 0.87 11.94
C PRO A 9 43.53 0.43 11.05
N LYS A 10 43.79 -0.50 10.12
CA LYS A 10 42.75 -1.14 9.30
C LYS A 10 41.74 -1.84 10.22
N GLY A 11 40.54 -1.26 10.34
CA GLY A 11 39.49 -1.76 11.23
C GLY A 11 38.57 -0.67 11.78
N SER A 12 38.91 0.61 11.63
CA SER A 12 37.99 1.70 11.91
C SER A 12 36.83 1.67 10.90
N ARG A 13 35.72 1.03 11.29
CA ARG A 13 34.41 1.17 10.64
C ARG A 13 34.23 2.64 10.31
N GLN A 14 34.19 2.97 9.01
CA GLN A 14 33.77 4.27 8.55
C GLN A 14 32.36 4.48 9.10
N LEU A 15 32.23 5.23 10.18
CA LEU A 15 30.96 5.80 10.57
C LEU A 15 30.60 6.77 9.45
N LYS A 16 29.69 6.29 8.59
CA LYS A 16 29.18 7.00 7.43
C LYS A 16 28.72 8.40 7.87
N PRO A 17 29.09 9.48 7.16
CA PRO A 17 28.75 10.83 7.57
C PRO A 17 27.22 11.04 7.64
N PRO A 18 26.70 11.79 8.63
CA PRO A 18 25.29 12.11 8.73
C PRO A 18 24.97 13.17 7.68
N GLY A 19 24.42 12.77 6.55
CA GLY A 19 24.13 13.70 5.45
C GLY A 19 23.88 13.04 4.09
N GLU A 20 24.17 11.75 3.95
CA GLU A 20 23.69 11.01 2.80
C GLU A 20 22.17 10.86 2.96
N ALA A 21 21.40 11.60 2.17
CA ALA A 21 19.98 11.38 2.02
C ALA A 21 19.80 9.89 1.70
N ARG A 22 19.44 9.10 2.72
CA ARG A 22 18.95 7.76 2.52
C ARG A 22 17.83 7.93 1.50
N SER A 23 18.05 7.47 0.27
CA SER A 23 16.97 7.26 -0.70
C SER A 23 15.84 6.67 0.11
N ALA A 24 14.75 7.43 0.29
CA ALA A 24 13.68 7.04 1.19
C ALA A 24 13.30 5.61 0.82
N PRO A 25 13.52 4.64 1.72
CA PRO A 25 13.68 3.26 1.32
C PRO A 25 12.33 2.80 0.77
N ARG A 26 12.30 1.96 -0.27
CA ARG A 26 11.06 1.41 -0.85
C ARG A 26 10.02 0.98 0.21
N VAL A 27 10.48 0.53 1.38
CA VAL A 27 9.69 0.27 2.59
C VAL A 27 8.72 1.41 2.94
N SER A 28 9.12 2.68 2.82
CA SER A 28 8.27 3.85 3.11
C SER A 28 7.14 4.04 2.09
N GLN A 29 7.34 3.65 0.83
CA GLN A 29 6.29 3.73 -0.20
C GLN A 29 5.28 2.59 -0.05
N VAL A 30 5.77 1.35 0.11
CA VAL A 30 4.91 0.19 0.36
C VAL A 30 4.11 0.35 1.65
N GLN A 31 4.73 0.89 2.70
CA GLN A 31 4.04 1.18 3.96
C GLN A 31 2.97 2.26 3.80
N ARG A 32 3.23 3.31 3.01
CA ARG A 32 2.23 4.35 2.69
C ARG A 32 1.06 3.77 1.90
N GLN A 33 1.33 2.97 0.87
CA GLN A 33 0.28 2.29 0.09
C GLN A 33 -0.52 1.32 0.95
N ALA A 34 0.13 0.57 1.85
CA ALA A 34 -0.57 -0.31 2.77
C ALA A 34 -1.46 0.46 3.77
N ASP A 35 -1.02 1.63 4.24
CA ASP A 35 -1.82 2.49 5.11
C ASP A 35 -3.01 3.11 4.37
N GLU A 36 -2.81 3.52 3.12
CA GLU A 36 -3.85 4.02 2.23
C GLU A 36 -4.91 2.96 1.94
N VAL A 37 -4.50 1.75 1.55
CA VAL A 37 -5.40 0.59 1.36
C VAL A 37 -6.18 0.30 2.63
N LYS A 38 -5.52 0.32 3.79
CA LYS A 38 -6.19 0.08 5.09
C LYS A 38 -7.19 1.19 5.43
N SER A 39 -6.88 2.44 5.11
CA SER A 39 -7.77 3.59 5.29
C SER A 39 -8.99 3.47 4.39
N LEU A 40 -8.81 3.17 3.11
CA LEU A 40 -9.88 2.97 2.14
C LEU A 40 -10.76 1.77 2.53
N GLU A 41 -10.18 0.64 2.97
CA GLU A 41 -10.94 -0.51 3.44
C GLU A 41 -11.81 -0.17 4.67
N LYS A 42 -11.28 0.68 5.57
CA LYS A 42 -12.02 1.14 6.74
C LYS A 42 -13.19 2.04 6.32
N GLN A 43 -12.95 3.01 5.43
CA GLN A 43 -13.99 3.89 4.90
C GLN A 43 -15.09 3.09 4.18
N ALA A 44 -14.69 2.12 3.35
CA ALA A 44 -15.63 1.21 2.69
C ALA A 44 -16.45 0.40 3.72
N GLY A 45 -15.81 -0.11 4.77
CA GLY A 45 -16.49 -0.81 5.86
C GLY A 45 -17.50 0.05 6.61
N ASP A 46 -17.18 1.32 6.88
CA ASP A 46 -18.10 2.28 7.49
C ASP A 46 -19.30 2.59 6.57
N LEU A 47 -19.07 2.74 5.25
CA LEU A 47 -20.15 2.92 4.27
C LEU A 47 -21.09 1.71 4.21
N VAL A 48 -20.55 0.48 4.27
CA VAL A 48 -21.38 -0.74 4.38
C VAL A 48 -22.25 -0.70 5.64
N ARG A 49 -21.70 -0.30 6.79
CA ARG A 49 -22.48 -0.17 8.04
C ARG A 49 -23.58 0.90 7.94
N SER A 50 -23.31 1.97 7.20
CA SER A 50 -24.28 3.04 6.93
C SER A 50 -25.31 2.67 5.84
N ASN A 51 -25.33 1.42 5.34
CA ASN A 51 -26.14 0.97 4.20
C ASN A 51 -25.86 1.71 2.88
N ASP A 52 -24.78 2.48 2.78
CA ASP A 52 -24.33 3.07 1.52
C ASP A 52 -23.44 2.07 0.77
N LEU A 53 -24.09 1.03 0.22
CA LEU A 53 -23.41 -0.01 -0.54
C LEU A 53 -22.79 0.53 -1.84
N ARG A 54 -23.31 1.64 -2.38
CA ARG A 54 -22.83 2.28 -3.60
C ARG A 54 -21.49 2.97 -3.35
N GLY A 55 -21.41 3.80 -2.32
CA GLY A 55 -20.16 4.40 -1.88
C GLY A 55 -19.15 3.33 -1.44
N ALA A 56 -19.61 2.29 -0.75
CA ALA A 56 -18.73 1.19 -0.35
C ALA A 56 -18.08 0.48 -1.55
N VAL A 57 -18.85 0.17 -2.60
CA VAL A 57 -18.30 -0.44 -3.83
C VAL A 57 -17.25 0.45 -4.47
N HIS A 58 -17.51 1.76 -4.59
CA HIS A 58 -16.53 2.70 -5.16
C HIS A 58 -15.24 2.71 -4.33
N MET A 59 -15.33 2.79 -3.00
CA MET A 59 -14.16 2.77 -2.12
C MET A 59 -13.39 1.45 -2.19
N TYR A 60 -14.08 0.32 -2.33
CA TYR A 60 -13.41 -0.97 -2.54
C TYR A 60 -12.77 -1.07 -3.94
N GLU A 61 -13.35 -0.48 -4.98
CA GLU A 61 -12.73 -0.41 -6.31
C GLU A 61 -11.46 0.46 -6.28
N GLU A 62 -11.46 1.57 -5.54
CA GLU A 62 -10.24 2.36 -5.30
C GLU A 62 -9.20 1.61 -4.45
N CYS A 63 -9.62 0.85 -3.42
CA CYS A 63 -8.72 -0.05 -2.68
C CYS A 63 -8.02 -1.01 -3.63
N LYS A 64 -8.78 -1.62 -4.55
CA LYS A 64 -8.25 -2.58 -5.51
C LYS A 64 -7.21 -1.92 -6.42
N ALA A 65 -7.50 -0.73 -6.94
CA ALA A 65 -6.57 0.03 -7.77
C ALA A 65 -5.26 0.33 -7.01
N ALA A 66 -5.35 0.82 -5.77
CA ALA A 66 -4.18 1.11 -4.94
C ALA A 66 -3.34 -0.15 -4.62
N ILE A 67 -3.98 -1.31 -4.44
CA ILE A 67 -3.28 -2.60 -4.29
C ILE A 67 -2.58 -3.00 -5.59
N GLU A 68 -3.22 -2.81 -6.75
CA GLU A 68 -2.60 -3.11 -8.05
C GLU A 68 -1.38 -2.22 -8.32
N GLU A 69 -1.46 -0.92 -8.04
CA GLU A 69 -0.31 -0.01 -8.13
C GLU A 69 0.82 -0.40 -7.16
N ALA A 70 0.47 -0.87 -5.95
CA ALA A 70 1.45 -1.38 -5.00
C ALA A 70 2.12 -2.68 -5.49
N LEU A 71 1.37 -3.56 -6.17
CA LEU A 71 1.90 -4.79 -6.75
C LEU A 71 2.83 -4.51 -7.94
N GLU A 72 2.56 -3.49 -8.77
CA GLU A 72 3.44 -3.10 -9.87
C GLU A 72 4.82 -2.58 -9.38
N GLY A 73 4.85 -1.93 -8.21
CA GLY A 73 6.07 -1.45 -7.58
C GLY A 73 6.88 -2.52 -6.84
N LEU A 74 6.32 -3.73 -6.64
CA LEU A 74 6.92 -4.77 -5.81
C LEU A 74 7.48 -5.94 -6.64
N PRO A 75 8.66 -6.47 -6.27
CA PRO A 75 9.13 -7.72 -6.84
C PRO A 75 8.25 -8.88 -6.39
N LYS A 76 7.99 -9.84 -7.28
CA LYS A 76 7.11 -11.00 -7.02
C LYS A 76 7.60 -11.92 -5.90
N ASP A 77 8.90 -11.89 -5.60
CA ASP A 77 9.55 -12.62 -4.51
C ASP A 77 9.44 -11.91 -3.15
N ASP A 78 8.89 -10.69 -3.11
CA ASP A 78 8.70 -9.97 -1.86
C ASP A 78 7.59 -10.63 -1.03
N VAL A 79 7.84 -10.80 0.28
CA VAL A 79 6.85 -11.35 1.22
C VAL A 79 5.57 -10.49 1.25
N CYS A 80 5.69 -9.19 0.95
CA CYS A 80 4.53 -8.30 0.86
C CYS A 80 3.68 -8.57 -0.39
N TYR A 81 4.25 -9.14 -1.46
CA TYR A 81 3.54 -9.40 -2.73
C TYR A 81 2.41 -10.40 -2.52
N SER A 82 2.68 -11.55 -1.90
CA SER A 82 1.66 -12.57 -1.62
C SER A 82 0.54 -12.02 -0.73
N SER A 83 0.90 -11.28 0.32
CA SER A 83 -0.07 -10.63 1.22
C SER A 83 -0.96 -9.62 0.49
N LEU A 84 -0.41 -8.82 -0.43
CA LEU A 84 -1.18 -7.88 -1.23
C LEU A 84 -2.11 -8.58 -2.23
N VAL A 85 -1.67 -9.69 -2.82
CA VAL A 85 -2.52 -10.52 -3.70
C VAL A 85 -3.70 -11.12 -2.93
N GLU A 86 -3.48 -11.66 -1.74
CA GLU A 86 -4.56 -12.17 -0.89
C GLU A 86 -5.54 -11.05 -0.51
N ARG A 87 -5.01 -9.88 -0.19
CA ARG A 87 -5.83 -8.71 0.17
C ARG A 87 -6.67 -8.21 -1.00
N ARG A 88 -6.12 -8.18 -2.21
CA ARG A 88 -6.86 -7.89 -3.45
C ARG A 88 -8.04 -8.83 -3.61
N SER A 89 -7.80 -10.14 -3.48
CA SER A 89 -8.85 -11.15 -3.58
C SER A 89 -9.97 -10.92 -2.55
N GLY A 90 -9.60 -10.61 -1.31
CA GLY A 90 -10.57 -10.27 -0.26
C GLY A 90 -11.39 -9.01 -0.55
N VAL A 91 -10.78 -7.98 -1.16
CA VAL A 91 -11.50 -6.77 -1.60
C VAL A 91 -12.46 -7.09 -2.75
N GLU A 92 -12.05 -7.91 -3.73
CA GLU A 92 -12.93 -8.34 -4.83
C GLU A 92 -14.15 -9.11 -4.34
N GLU A 93 -14.00 -9.98 -3.35
CA GLU A 93 -15.13 -10.69 -2.74
C GLU A 93 -16.10 -9.72 -2.04
N LYS A 94 -15.58 -8.72 -1.32
CA LYS A 94 -16.41 -7.68 -0.67
C LYS A 94 -17.18 -6.86 -1.72
N ILE A 95 -16.54 -6.49 -2.82
CA ILE A 95 -17.19 -5.80 -3.95
C ILE A 95 -18.32 -6.68 -4.50
N ALA A 96 -18.05 -7.96 -4.76
CA ALA A 96 -19.05 -8.88 -5.30
C ALA A 96 -20.26 -9.01 -4.34
N LYS A 97 -20.02 -9.16 -3.04
CA LYS A 97 -21.06 -9.18 -2.01
C LYS A 97 -21.87 -7.88 -2.03
N CYS A 98 -21.22 -6.71 -2.01
CA CYS A 98 -21.92 -5.42 -2.06
C CYS A 98 -22.76 -5.28 -3.35
N LYS A 99 -22.23 -5.73 -4.50
CA LYS A 99 -22.94 -5.75 -5.79
C LYS A 99 -24.13 -6.71 -5.81
N GLN A 100 -24.11 -7.82 -5.06
CA GLN A 100 -25.25 -8.73 -4.92
C GLN A 100 -26.42 -8.13 -4.12
N PHE A 101 -26.11 -7.31 -3.13
CA PHE A 101 -27.12 -6.62 -2.31
C PHE A 101 -27.59 -5.29 -2.91
N LEU A 102 -26.93 -4.80 -3.95
CA LEU A 102 -27.36 -3.61 -4.67
C LEU A 102 -28.57 -3.93 -5.57
N PRO A 103 -29.64 -3.11 -5.54
CA PRO A 103 -30.80 -3.31 -6.41
C PRO A 103 -30.41 -3.16 -7.88
N PHE A 104 -31.13 -3.85 -8.78
CA PHE A 104 -30.84 -3.85 -10.22
C PHE A 104 -30.77 -2.44 -10.84
N GLU A 105 -31.48 -1.45 -10.26
CA GLU A 105 -31.43 -0.05 -10.66
C GLU A 105 -30.02 0.57 -10.58
N TYR A 106 -29.14 0.00 -9.74
CA TYR A 106 -27.74 0.38 -9.67
C TYR A 106 -27.01 0.19 -11.00
N PHE A 107 -27.25 -0.92 -11.69
CA PHE A 107 -26.61 -1.25 -12.97
C PHE A 107 -27.17 -0.42 -14.14
N LEU A 108 -28.34 0.20 -13.96
CA LEU A 108 -28.97 1.06 -14.96
C LEU A 108 -28.49 2.52 -14.88
N LYS A 109 -28.00 2.94 -13.71
CA LYS A 109 -27.52 4.30 -13.45
C LYS A 109 -26.01 4.38 -13.66
N ALA A 110 -25.54 4.08 -14.87
CA ALA A 110 -24.19 4.40 -15.29
C ALA A 110 -23.99 5.94 -15.21
N PRO A 111 -22.84 6.43 -14.72
CA PRO A 111 -22.54 7.85 -14.80
C PRO A 111 -22.51 8.27 -16.28
N LYS A 112 -23.31 9.30 -16.61
CA LYS A 112 -23.18 10.04 -17.87
C LYS A 112 -21.87 10.83 -17.89
#